data_AF-A0A2W0CDQ0-F1
#
_entry.id   AF-A0A2W0CDQ0-F1
#
_cell.length_a   1.000
_cell.length_b   1.000
_cell.length_c   1.000
_cell.angle_alpha   90.00
_cell.angle_beta   90.00
_cell.angle_gamma   90.00
#
_symmetry.space_group_name_H-M   'P 1'
#
loop_
_entity.id
_entity.type
_entity.pdbx_description
1 polymer ?
#
loop_
_entity_poly.entity_id
_entity_poly.type
_entity_poly.pdbx_seq_one_letter_code
_entity_poly.pdbx_strand_id
1 'polypeptide(L)'
;MKHHPDLFDARTLHNDTRLLFKLKLLLGTVCAYGGEVPLSLTALAKRMGTSTYRIRILLQKLEFEGIIHYNDAGTLFFNQYVFVQDQAEASKENLYAKNFAFFTCDEFLAEDRNVQRFVLHYVGKELIYIPGNFRWGYLNDLYGPTGLLNIRTPKEARNVLIKASKYLNIKIHTENFQVLHVHQKWIDMGEIYSEGAELWVFKQLKKHRFCCEFLSRKAVWQIAKVMEDYYAKFGYEYATEIFDTALFNIQLNKMRSQTFLNMIYREDSEYIVTDEKNELDEISAYFRSVMESAELNYAVQLSMDLEVVHQKKQMAETQLFANDALLEINQELIEVAEEQQCQIWDKLRRIHHCWLIRFRQNPEWFVERHYQIKTLPAPILEIKLEIEKYILNQKSKAV
;
A
#
# COMPACT_ATOMS: atom_id res chain seq x y z
N MET A 1 7.87 3.50 -4.58
CA MET A 1 7.03 3.49 -3.36
C MET A 1 7.29 4.72 -2.51
N LYS A 2 6.40 4.90 -1.55
CA LYS A 2 6.11 6.12 -0.81
C LYS A 2 6.27 5.78 0.69
N HIS A 3 7.26 6.36 1.38
CA HIS A 3 7.50 6.11 2.82
C HIS A 3 7.00 7.28 3.67
N HIS A 4 6.56 7.00 4.89
CA HIS A 4 5.98 8.01 5.80
C HIS A 4 6.93 9.20 5.99
N PRO A 5 6.48 10.46 5.84
CA PRO A 5 7.35 11.65 5.96
C PRO A 5 8.09 11.72 7.30
N ASP A 6 7.43 11.36 8.40
CA ASP A 6 8.05 11.37 9.73
C ASP A 6 8.99 10.17 10.01
N LEU A 7 9.04 9.17 9.13
CA LEU A 7 10.00 8.06 9.26
C LEU A 7 11.44 8.56 9.24
N PHE A 8 11.68 9.66 8.54
CA PHE A 8 12.99 10.24 8.31
C PHE A 8 13.10 11.69 8.74
N ASP A 9 12.19 12.17 9.59
CA ASP A 9 12.33 13.50 10.17
C ASP A 9 13.61 13.59 11.01
N ALA A 10 14.53 14.48 10.65
CA ALA A 10 15.78 14.70 11.38
C ALA A 10 15.58 14.87 12.89
N ARG A 11 14.47 15.50 13.32
CA ARG A 11 14.13 15.68 14.76
C ARG A 11 13.86 14.35 15.46
N THR A 12 13.16 13.42 14.81
CA THR A 12 12.90 12.08 15.38
C THR A 12 14.14 11.20 15.31
N LEU A 13 14.98 11.41 14.29
CA LEU A 13 16.24 10.69 14.12
C LEU A 13 17.34 11.06 15.14
N HIS A 14 17.19 12.16 15.89
CA HIS A 14 18.17 12.64 16.88
C HIS A 14 18.60 11.59 17.90
N ASN A 15 17.61 10.87 18.42
CA ASN A 15 17.79 9.88 19.48
C ASN A 15 17.92 8.45 18.93
N ASP A 16 18.01 8.30 17.61
CA ASP A 16 18.14 7.00 16.98
C ASP A 16 19.53 6.43 17.16
N THR A 17 19.58 5.24 17.74
CA THR A 17 20.78 4.41 17.69
C THR A 17 21.03 4.01 16.24
N ARG A 18 22.28 3.66 15.91
CA ARG A 18 22.63 3.13 14.58
C ARG A 18 21.73 1.97 14.16
N LEU A 19 21.34 1.13 15.11
CA LEU A 19 20.50 -0.03 14.85
C LEU A 19 19.04 0.37 14.57
N LEU A 20 18.49 1.34 15.32
CA LEU A 20 17.15 1.87 15.08
C LEU A 20 17.04 2.57 13.73
N PHE A 21 18.06 3.36 13.38
CA PHE A 21 18.15 4.02 12.08
C PHE A 21 18.15 3.02 10.92
N LYS A 22 18.98 1.97 11.02
CA LYS A 22 18.99 0.86 10.04
C LYS A 22 17.64 0.15 9.97
N LEU A 23 16.95 -0.02 11.11
CA LEU A 23 15.63 -0.64 11.13
C LEU A 23 14.61 0.23 10.40
N LYS A 24 14.58 1.55 10.63
CA LYS A 24 13.69 2.48 9.91
C LYS A 24 13.93 2.43 8.40
N LEU A 25 15.19 2.41 7.94
CA LEU A 25 15.53 2.25 6.52
C LEU A 25 15.07 0.90 5.95
N LEU A 26 15.27 -0.20 6.70
CA LEU A 26 14.80 -1.52 6.29
C LEU A 26 13.27 -1.53 6.18
N LEU A 27 12.55 -1.06 7.20
CA LEU A 27 11.10 -1.03 7.21
C LEU A 27 10.55 -0.15 6.07
N GLY A 28 11.18 0.99 5.77
CA GLY A 28 10.82 1.82 4.61
C GLY A 28 11.04 1.13 3.25
N THR A 29 11.92 0.12 3.18
CA THR A 29 12.19 -0.67 1.97
C THR A 29 11.24 -1.87 1.84
N VAL A 30 10.93 -2.51 2.97
CA VAL A 30 10.10 -3.72 3.01
C VAL A 30 8.62 -3.43 3.25
N CYS A 31 8.24 -2.16 3.42
CA CYS A 31 6.84 -1.76 3.51
C CYS A 31 6.12 -2.06 2.19
N ALA A 32 5.00 -2.75 2.29
CA ALA A 32 4.10 -3.09 1.20
C ALA A 32 2.92 -2.11 1.14
N TYR A 33 1.89 -2.50 0.40
CA TYR A 33 0.64 -1.76 0.30
C TYR A 33 -0.05 -1.66 1.66
N GLY A 34 -0.79 -0.58 1.90
CA GLY A 34 -1.47 -0.35 3.18
C GLY A 34 -0.55 -0.08 4.37
N GLY A 35 0.78 -0.05 4.17
CA GLY A 35 1.73 0.11 5.27
C GLY A 35 2.17 -1.22 5.88
N GLU A 36 1.73 -2.36 5.35
CA GLU A 36 2.07 -3.67 5.91
C GLU A 36 3.57 -3.93 5.81
N VAL A 37 4.15 -4.52 6.84
CA VAL A 37 5.50 -5.09 6.81
C VAL A 37 5.38 -6.61 6.72
N PRO A 38 5.49 -7.21 5.52
CA PRO A 38 5.28 -8.65 5.29
C PRO A 38 6.49 -9.49 5.71
N LEU A 39 7.18 -9.10 6.79
CA LEU A 39 8.32 -9.81 7.36
C LEU A 39 8.02 -10.19 8.81
N SER A 40 8.33 -11.43 9.18
CA SER A 40 8.32 -11.85 10.57
C SER A 40 9.43 -11.18 11.37
N LEU A 41 9.28 -11.15 12.70
CA LEU A 41 10.34 -10.72 13.62
C LEU A 41 11.66 -11.47 13.38
N THR A 42 11.59 -12.77 13.06
CA THR A 42 12.77 -13.60 12.75
C THR A 42 13.45 -13.17 11.46
N ALA A 43 12.68 -12.83 10.41
CA ALA A 43 13.22 -12.33 9.16
C ALA A 43 13.86 -10.95 9.31
N LEU A 44 13.23 -10.04 10.07
CA LEU A 44 13.81 -8.74 10.41
C LEU A 44 15.12 -8.89 11.18
N ALA A 45 15.15 -9.75 12.21
CA ALA A 45 16.34 -10.03 13.00
C ALA A 45 17.51 -10.55 12.16
N LYS A 46 17.23 -11.49 11.25
CA LYS A 46 18.22 -12.05 10.32
C LYS A 46 18.83 -10.97 9.42
N ARG A 47 17.99 -10.11 8.81
CA ARG A 47 18.46 -9.03 7.92
C ARG A 47 19.23 -7.94 8.65
N MET A 48 18.81 -7.63 9.88
CA MET A 48 19.47 -6.65 10.74
C MET A 48 20.75 -7.19 11.39
N GLY A 49 21.05 -8.49 11.25
CA GLY A 49 22.19 -9.14 11.89
C GLY A 49 22.13 -9.06 13.42
N THR A 50 20.93 -9.19 14.00
CA THR A 50 20.72 -9.01 15.44
C THR A 50 19.68 -9.99 16.00
N SER A 51 19.47 -9.98 17.33
CA SER A 51 18.51 -10.89 17.97
C SER A 51 17.05 -10.41 17.82
N THR A 52 16.12 -11.36 17.79
CA THR A 52 14.67 -11.07 17.78
C THR A 52 14.23 -10.22 18.98
N TYR A 53 14.85 -10.42 20.15
CA TYR A 53 14.62 -9.60 21.34
C TYR A 53 14.97 -8.13 21.12
N ARG A 54 16.13 -7.84 20.51
CA ARG A 54 16.53 -6.47 20.19
C ARG A 54 15.59 -5.83 19.18
N ILE A 55 15.18 -6.57 18.15
CA ILE A 55 14.18 -6.06 17.19
C ILE A 55 12.86 -5.74 17.88
N ARG A 56 12.37 -6.61 18.78
CA ARG A 56 11.14 -6.37 19.53
C ARG A 56 11.19 -5.08 20.33
N ILE A 57 12.29 -4.81 21.04
CA ILE A 57 12.48 -3.55 21.79
C ILE A 57 12.44 -2.34 20.86
N LEU A 58 13.12 -2.42 19.71
CA LEU A 58 13.13 -1.31 18.75
C LEU A 58 11.75 -1.06 18.16
N LEU A 59 10.97 -2.11 17.86
CA LEU A 59 9.60 -1.98 17.37
C LEU A 59 8.67 -1.43 18.46
N GLN A 60 8.79 -1.86 19.72
CA GLN A 60 8.02 -1.27 20.83
C GLN A 60 8.29 0.23 20.98
N LYS A 61 9.53 0.67 20.76
CA LYS A 61 9.85 2.10 20.74
C LYS A 61 9.16 2.81 19.59
N LEU A 62 9.19 2.26 18.37
CA LEU A 62 8.52 2.84 17.20
C LEU A 62 6.99 2.86 17.35
N GLU A 63 6.42 1.87 18.01
CA GLU A 63 4.99 1.77 18.34
C GLU A 63 4.61 2.86 19.36
N PHE A 64 5.39 3.04 20.43
CA PHE A 64 5.21 4.13 21.38
C PHE A 64 5.35 5.52 20.72
N GLU A 65 6.24 5.66 19.74
CA GLU A 65 6.40 6.89 18.93
C GLU A 65 5.24 7.10 17.94
N GLY A 66 4.29 6.16 17.83
CA GLY A 66 3.17 6.25 16.91
C GLY A 66 3.56 6.09 15.44
N ILE A 67 4.74 5.53 15.15
CA ILE A 67 5.22 5.32 13.78
C ILE A 67 4.62 4.03 13.19
N ILE A 68 4.46 3.00 14.02
CA ILE A 68 3.92 1.69 13.65
C ILE A 68 2.81 1.26 14.60
N HIS A 69 1.99 0.31 14.17
CA HIS A 69 1.07 -0.44 15.02
C HIS A 69 1.05 -1.92 14.64
N TYR A 70 0.50 -2.74 15.52
CA TYR A 70 0.10 -4.10 15.19
C TYR A 70 -1.42 -4.17 15.08
N ASN A 71 -1.92 -4.91 14.11
CA ASN A 71 -3.33 -5.29 14.09
C ASN A 71 -3.60 -6.44 15.08
N ASP A 72 -4.88 -6.82 15.23
CA ASP A 72 -5.30 -7.90 16.14
C ASP A 72 -4.67 -9.26 15.81
N ALA A 73 -4.28 -9.47 14.55
CA ALA A 73 -3.58 -10.67 14.11
C ALA A 73 -2.06 -10.62 14.39
N GLY A 74 -1.55 -9.56 15.03
CA GLY A 74 -0.12 -9.37 15.29
C GLY A 74 0.72 -9.05 14.05
N THR A 75 0.08 -8.60 12.97
CA THR A 75 0.75 -8.13 11.75
C THR A 75 1.17 -6.67 11.93
N LEU A 76 2.41 -6.37 11.55
CA LEU A 76 3.02 -5.04 11.70
C LEU A 76 2.63 -4.12 10.54
N PHE A 77 2.20 -2.90 10.88
CA PHE A 77 1.83 -1.84 9.94
C PHE A 77 2.46 -0.50 10.30
N PHE A 78 2.59 0.38 9.32
CA PHE A 78 2.84 1.81 9.55
C PHE A 78 1.53 2.57 9.81
N ASN A 79 1.53 3.49 10.80
CA ASN A 79 0.32 4.16 11.28
C ASN A 79 -0.37 5.12 10.30
N GLN A 80 0.35 5.67 9.31
CA GLN A 80 -0.25 6.57 8.32
C GLN A 80 0.20 6.22 6.90
N TYR A 81 -0.14 5.01 6.48
CA TYR A 81 -0.11 4.70 5.06
C TYR A 81 -1.36 5.27 4.37
N VAL A 82 -1.28 6.52 3.95
CA VAL A 82 -2.19 7.13 2.99
C VAL A 82 -1.84 6.62 1.57
N PHE A 83 -2.45 5.57 1.06
CA PHE A 83 -2.41 5.42 -0.40
C PHE A 83 -3.18 6.62 -0.99
N VAL A 84 -2.63 7.34 -1.97
CA VAL A 84 -3.41 8.37 -2.68
C VAL A 84 -4.46 7.61 -3.48
N GLN A 85 -5.64 7.45 -2.89
CA GLN A 85 -6.80 6.93 -3.62
C GLN A 85 -7.11 7.96 -4.70
N ASP A 86 -7.47 7.50 -5.91
CA ASP A 86 -7.72 8.34 -7.10
C ASP A 86 -8.80 9.43 -6.91
N GLN A 87 -9.38 9.54 -5.72
CA GLN A 87 -10.55 10.36 -5.40
C GLN A 87 -10.40 11.26 -4.17
N ALA A 88 -9.31 11.15 -3.41
CA ALA A 88 -9.04 12.15 -2.39
C ALA A 88 -8.52 13.40 -3.10
N GLU A 89 -9.21 14.54 -2.96
CA GLU A 89 -8.60 15.85 -3.26
C GLU A 89 -7.23 15.85 -2.56
N ALA A 90 -6.16 15.94 -3.34
CA ALA A 90 -4.81 15.86 -2.82
C ALA A 90 -4.59 17.06 -1.88
N SER A 91 -4.87 16.88 -0.58
CA SER A 91 -4.37 17.81 0.42
C SER A 91 -2.85 17.80 0.25
N LYS A 92 -2.29 18.97 -0.11
CA LYS A 92 -0.87 19.13 -0.45
C LYS A 92 0.09 18.72 0.68
N GLU A 93 -0.45 18.43 1.86
CA GLU A 93 0.29 18.06 3.07
C GLU A 93 0.67 16.57 3.12
N ASN A 94 0.06 15.71 2.29
CA ASN A 94 0.24 14.24 2.38
C ASN A 94 0.86 13.62 1.13
N LEU A 95 1.84 14.29 0.54
CA LEU A 95 2.60 13.74 -0.58
C LEU A 95 3.88 13.09 -0.04
N TYR A 96 4.17 11.88 -0.49
CA TYR A 96 5.25 11.05 0.02
C TYR A 96 6.58 11.30 -0.67
N ALA A 97 7.65 10.89 0.01
CA ALA A 97 8.97 10.81 -0.56
C ALA A 97 9.27 9.46 -1.21
N LYS A 98 10.00 9.54 -2.32
CA LYS A 98 10.55 8.39 -3.04
C LYS A 98 11.66 7.75 -2.21
N ASN A 99 11.67 6.43 -2.10
CA ASN A 99 12.79 5.69 -1.52
C ASN A 99 13.87 5.51 -2.59
N PHE A 100 15.01 6.19 -2.47
CA PHE A 100 16.08 6.13 -3.47
C PHE A 100 17.09 5.03 -3.15
N ALA A 101 17.63 4.38 -4.18
CA ALA A 101 18.61 3.31 -4.05
C ALA A 101 19.88 3.73 -3.30
N PHE A 102 20.24 5.02 -3.34
CA PHE A 102 21.43 5.50 -2.65
C PHE A 102 21.30 5.53 -1.13
N PHE A 103 20.10 5.45 -0.54
CA PHE A 103 19.95 5.41 0.92
C PHE A 103 20.56 4.16 1.56
N THR A 104 20.76 3.11 0.76
CA THR A 104 21.31 1.84 1.22
C THR A 104 22.73 1.58 0.71
N CYS A 105 23.34 2.51 -0.05
CA CYS A 105 24.71 2.34 -0.52
C CYS A 105 25.73 2.58 0.60
N ASP A 106 26.85 1.86 0.54
CA ASP A 106 27.92 1.98 1.55
C ASP A 106 28.44 3.42 1.67
N GLU A 107 28.49 4.14 0.54
CA GLU A 107 28.91 5.52 0.49
C GLU A 107 28.02 6.44 1.36
N PHE A 108 26.69 6.31 1.28
CA PHE A 108 25.78 7.09 2.12
C PHE A 108 25.79 6.62 3.57
N LEU A 109 25.86 5.30 3.80
CA LEU A 109 25.88 4.71 5.14
C LEU A 109 27.17 5.03 5.92
N ALA A 110 28.25 5.42 5.23
CA ALA A 110 29.52 5.86 5.82
C ALA A 110 29.56 7.36 6.18
N GLU A 111 28.60 8.16 5.72
CA GLU A 111 28.53 9.60 6.02
C GLU A 111 28.30 9.88 7.52
N ASP A 112 28.60 11.12 7.93
CA ASP A 112 28.28 11.59 9.27
C ASP A 112 26.76 11.55 9.53
N ARG A 113 26.34 11.22 10.76
CA ARG A 113 24.92 11.05 11.09
C ARG A 113 24.10 12.30 10.85
N ASN A 114 24.65 13.49 11.11
CA ASN A 114 23.91 14.73 10.88
C ASN A 114 23.76 15.03 9.38
N VAL A 115 24.71 14.59 8.55
CA VAL A 115 24.59 14.62 7.08
C VAL A 115 23.50 13.65 6.62
N GLN A 116 23.51 12.40 7.10
CA GLN A 116 22.48 11.41 6.80
C GLN A 116 21.08 11.91 7.18
N ARG A 117 20.93 12.44 8.39
CA ARG A 117 19.67 13.00 8.90
C ARG A 117 19.18 14.17 8.07
N PHE A 118 20.06 15.11 7.73
CA PHE A 118 19.71 16.26 6.90
C PHE A 118 19.24 15.82 5.52
N VAL A 119 20.01 14.94 4.85
CA VAL A 119 19.65 14.42 3.54
C VAL A 119 18.32 13.67 3.59
N LEU A 120 18.14 12.78 4.56
CA LEU A 120 16.90 12.01 4.71
C LEU A 120 15.69 12.89 5.09
N HIS A 121 15.85 13.92 5.91
CA HIS A 121 14.76 14.85 6.22
C HIS A 121 14.34 15.63 4.97
N TYR A 122 15.30 16.13 4.19
CA TYR A 122 14.95 16.86 2.98
C TYR A 122 14.40 15.96 1.88
N VAL A 123 14.99 14.80 1.63
CA VAL A 123 14.49 13.88 0.60
C VAL A 123 13.21 13.18 1.04
N GLY A 124 13.12 12.81 2.31
CA GLY A 124 12.07 11.99 2.92
C GLY A 124 10.83 12.76 3.40
N LYS A 125 10.99 14.03 3.78
CA LYS A 125 9.92 14.85 4.37
C LYS A 125 9.66 16.16 3.63
N GLU A 126 10.69 16.92 3.30
CA GLU A 126 10.51 18.33 2.89
C GLU A 126 10.41 18.55 1.37
N LEU A 127 11.17 17.80 0.57
CA LEU A 127 11.29 17.98 -0.88
C LEU A 127 10.30 17.17 -1.69
N ILE A 128 9.46 16.32 -1.04
CA ILE A 128 8.32 15.58 -1.59
C ILE A 128 8.32 15.67 -3.12
N TYR A 129 8.97 14.72 -3.81
CA TYR A 129 9.47 14.91 -5.18
C TYR A 129 8.41 15.48 -6.14
N ILE A 130 8.40 16.81 -6.28
CA ILE A 130 7.64 17.59 -7.25
C ILE A 130 8.71 18.43 -7.97
N PRO A 131 8.93 18.20 -9.28
CA PRO A 131 9.89 18.98 -10.05
C PRO A 131 9.65 20.49 -9.88
N GLY A 132 10.68 21.24 -9.48
CA GLY A 132 10.62 22.70 -9.29
C GLY A 132 10.29 23.16 -7.86
N ASN A 133 9.98 22.26 -6.93
CA ASN A 133 9.82 22.61 -5.53
C ASN A 133 11.19 22.88 -4.87
N PHE A 134 11.29 23.86 -3.99
CA PHE A 134 12.50 24.14 -3.21
C PHE A 134 12.13 24.57 -1.80
N ARG A 135 13.08 24.43 -0.86
CA ARG A 135 12.88 24.80 0.54
C ARG A 135 13.94 25.79 0.99
N TRP A 136 13.49 26.86 1.63
CA TRP A 136 14.34 27.80 2.35
C TRP A 136 14.49 27.36 3.80
N GLY A 137 15.67 27.55 4.37
CA GLY A 137 15.90 27.39 5.80
C GLY A 137 16.94 28.40 6.29
N TYR A 138 16.90 28.71 7.58
CA TYR A 138 17.91 29.54 8.22
C TYR A 138 18.97 28.66 8.88
N LEU A 139 20.23 29.12 8.89
CA LEU A 139 21.35 28.37 9.48
C LEU A 139 21.14 28.12 10.98
N ASN A 140 20.56 29.08 11.69
CA ASN A 140 20.19 28.98 13.11
C ASN A 140 19.11 27.93 13.38
N ASP A 141 18.28 27.58 12.40
CA ASP A 141 17.31 26.49 12.54
C ASP A 141 17.99 25.12 12.59
N LEU A 142 19.26 25.00 12.18
CA LEU A 142 19.98 23.73 12.15
C LEU A 142 20.71 23.39 13.45
N TYR A 143 21.01 24.38 14.31
CA TYR A 143 21.86 24.19 15.49
C TYR A 143 21.25 24.76 16.76
N GLY A 144 21.77 24.31 17.91
CA GLY A 144 21.29 24.73 19.21
C GLY A 144 20.19 23.82 19.78
N PRO A 145 19.62 24.17 20.94
CA PRO A 145 18.73 23.28 21.69
C PRO A 145 17.41 22.98 20.96
N THR A 146 16.97 23.87 20.07
CA THR A 146 15.77 23.70 19.23
C THR A 146 16.11 23.41 17.78
N GLY A 147 17.38 23.18 17.46
CA GLY A 147 17.86 22.97 16.10
C GLY A 147 17.35 21.66 15.50
N LEU A 148 17.22 21.65 14.17
CA LEU A 148 16.86 20.48 13.36
C LEU A 148 17.90 19.36 13.46
N LEU A 149 19.15 19.69 13.79
CA LEU A 149 20.26 18.75 13.94
C LEU A 149 20.85 18.86 15.35
N ASN A 150 21.37 17.75 15.86
CA ASN A 150 22.09 17.73 17.13
C ASN A 150 23.53 18.24 16.96
N ILE A 151 23.66 19.55 16.75
CA ILE A 151 24.92 20.28 16.57
C ILE A 151 24.88 21.59 17.36
N ARG A 152 26.04 22.09 17.77
CA ARG A 152 26.14 23.20 18.73
C ARG A 152 26.54 24.52 18.09
N THR A 153 27.13 24.49 16.89
CA THR A 153 27.72 25.69 16.28
C THR A 153 27.26 25.93 14.84
N PRO A 154 27.22 27.20 14.39
CA PRO A 154 26.95 27.54 12.98
C PRO A 154 28.02 26.97 12.03
N LYS A 155 29.26 26.79 12.50
CA LYS A 155 30.35 26.18 11.72
C LYS A 155 30.06 24.71 11.42
N GLU A 156 29.59 23.95 12.42
CA GLU A 156 29.14 22.57 12.23
C GLU A 156 27.95 22.49 11.27
N ALA A 157 26.99 23.41 11.40
CA ALA A 157 25.84 23.47 10.50
C ALA A 157 26.24 23.67 9.04
N ARG A 158 27.16 24.63 8.79
CA ARG A 158 27.73 24.84 7.44
C ARG A 158 28.47 23.61 6.93
N ASN A 159 29.25 22.93 7.78
CA ASN A 159 29.94 21.70 7.39
C ASN A 159 28.97 20.59 6.99
N VAL A 160 27.84 20.44 7.70
CA VAL A 160 26.80 19.48 7.32
C VAL A 160 26.20 19.83 5.97
N LEU A 161 25.86 21.10 5.73
CA LEU A 161 25.32 21.55 4.44
C LEU A 161 26.31 21.32 3.28
N ILE A 162 27.60 21.62 3.48
CA ILE A 162 28.64 21.40 2.48
C ILE A 162 28.75 19.91 2.14
N LYS A 163 28.76 19.02 3.14
CA LYS A 163 28.80 17.57 2.92
C LYS A 163 27.51 17.05 2.28
N ALA A 164 26.35 17.55 2.71
CA ALA A 164 25.05 17.21 2.13
C ALA A 164 24.91 17.67 0.68
N SER A 165 25.68 18.68 0.25
CA SER A 165 25.71 19.16 -1.14
C SER A 165 26.23 18.10 -2.13
N LYS A 166 26.82 17.02 -1.63
CA LYS A 166 27.13 15.82 -2.42
C LYS A 166 25.86 15.14 -2.94
N TYR A 167 24.79 15.14 -2.17
CA TYR A 167 23.52 14.44 -2.46
C TYR A 167 22.44 15.38 -2.98
N LEU A 168 22.39 16.59 -2.41
CA LEU A 168 21.38 17.61 -2.65
C LEU A 168 21.99 18.81 -3.35
N ASN A 169 21.27 19.40 -4.28
CA ASN A 169 21.62 20.70 -4.83
C ASN A 169 21.25 21.79 -3.81
N ILE A 170 22.25 22.26 -3.06
CA ILE A 170 22.09 23.24 -1.98
C ILE A 170 22.81 24.54 -2.35
N LYS A 171 22.14 25.67 -2.18
CA LYS A 171 22.77 27.00 -2.18
C LYS A 171 22.93 27.48 -0.74
N ILE A 172 24.17 27.76 -0.32
CA ILE A 172 24.48 28.20 1.04
C ILE A 172 24.82 29.69 1.02
N HIS A 173 24.12 30.47 1.84
CA HIS A 173 24.35 31.89 2.06
C HIS A 173 24.89 32.14 3.48
N THR A 174 25.14 33.40 3.84
CA THR A 174 25.71 33.77 5.13
C THR A 174 24.83 33.33 6.31
N GLU A 175 23.52 33.54 6.20
CA GLU A 175 22.55 33.23 7.27
C GLU A 175 21.51 32.18 6.85
N ASN A 176 21.39 31.92 5.55
CA ASN A 176 20.31 31.11 4.98
C ASN A 176 20.87 30.02 4.07
N PHE A 177 20.04 29.03 3.75
CA PHE A 177 20.32 28.07 2.70
C PHE A 177 19.04 27.74 1.94
N GLN A 178 19.22 27.30 0.70
CA GLN A 178 18.15 26.85 -0.17
C GLN A 178 18.45 25.42 -0.60
N VAL A 179 17.55 24.49 -0.32
CA VAL A 179 17.62 23.12 -0.82
C VAL A 179 16.70 23.02 -2.04
N LEU A 180 17.28 22.75 -3.21
CA LEU A 180 16.55 22.73 -4.47
C LEU A 180 15.99 21.33 -4.77
N HIS A 181 16.85 20.34 -5.01
CA HIS A 181 16.44 18.99 -5.38
C HIS A 181 17.62 18.01 -5.17
N VAL A 182 17.35 16.72 -5.29
CA VAL A 182 18.39 15.67 -5.32
C VAL A 182 19.20 15.79 -6.61
N HIS A 183 20.52 15.63 -6.56
CA HIS A 183 21.33 15.62 -7.79
C HIS A 183 20.94 14.47 -8.72
N GLN A 184 20.97 14.74 -10.04
CA GLN A 184 20.55 13.79 -11.07
C GLN A 184 21.27 12.43 -10.94
N LYS A 185 22.59 12.42 -10.67
CA LYS A 185 23.36 11.18 -10.43
C LYS A 185 22.68 10.22 -9.44
N TRP A 186 22.13 10.74 -8.35
CA TRP A 186 21.48 9.92 -7.31
C TRP A 186 20.04 9.54 -7.67
N ILE A 187 19.37 10.37 -8.48
CA ILE A 187 18.08 10.05 -9.09
C ILE A 187 18.26 8.90 -10.10
N ASP A 188 19.34 8.94 -10.89
CA ASP A 188 19.67 7.95 -11.93
C ASP A 188 19.99 6.57 -11.34
N MET A 189 20.44 6.50 -10.08
CA MET A 189 20.54 5.23 -9.35
C MET A 189 19.18 4.54 -9.15
N GLY A 190 18.09 5.26 -9.37
CA GLY A 190 16.73 4.75 -9.35
C GLY A 190 16.08 4.77 -7.98
N GLU A 191 14.77 4.59 -8.01
CA GLU A 191 13.98 4.29 -6.83
C GLU A 191 14.16 2.81 -6.45
N ILE A 192 14.17 2.52 -5.15
CA ILE A 192 14.02 1.16 -4.69
C ILE A 192 12.57 0.75 -4.93
N TYR A 193 12.37 -0.18 -5.85
CA TYR A 193 11.13 -0.95 -5.95
C TYR A 193 10.89 -1.67 -4.61
N SER A 194 9.69 -1.59 -4.03
CA SER A 194 9.38 -2.20 -2.73
C SER A 194 9.53 -3.68 -2.91
N GLU A 195 10.60 -4.15 -2.34
CA GLU A 195 10.72 -5.52 -1.90
C GLU A 195 9.49 -5.91 -1.06
N GLY A 196 8.92 -4.98 -0.29
CA GLY A 196 7.66 -5.20 0.43
C GLY A 196 6.51 -5.67 -0.45
N ALA A 197 6.31 -5.09 -1.64
CA ALA A 197 5.23 -5.50 -2.54
C ALA A 197 5.45 -6.92 -3.06
N GLU A 198 6.69 -7.26 -3.46
CA GLU A 198 7.05 -8.62 -3.88
C GLU A 198 6.84 -9.62 -2.73
N LEU A 199 7.38 -9.31 -1.53
CA LEU A 199 7.25 -10.14 -0.33
C LEU A 199 5.79 -10.36 0.07
N TRP A 200 4.96 -9.33 -0.08
CA TRP A 200 3.54 -9.42 0.19
C TRP A 200 2.83 -10.33 -0.81
N VAL A 201 3.08 -10.17 -2.11
CA VAL A 201 2.55 -11.06 -3.14
C VAL A 201 2.99 -12.50 -2.87
N PHE A 202 4.27 -12.73 -2.53
CA PHE A 202 4.76 -14.05 -2.14
C PHE A 202 4.04 -14.62 -0.92
N LYS A 203 3.79 -13.81 0.12
CA LYS A 203 3.05 -14.22 1.31
C LYS A 203 1.65 -14.73 0.93
N GLN A 204 0.94 -14.01 0.06
CA GLN A 204 -0.41 -14.41 -0.38
C GLN A 204 -0.37 -15.63 -1.30
N LEU A 205 0.53 -15.68 -2.28
CA LEU A 205 0.72 -16.85 -3.14
C LEU A 205 1.02 -18.11 -2.32
N LYS A 206 1.87 -17.99 -1.29
CA LYS A 206 2.15 -19.10 -0.37
C LYS A 206 0.93 -19.54 0.43
N LYS A 207 0.12 -18.59 0.93
CA LYS A 207 -1.15 -18.88 1.62
C LYS A 207 -2.08 -19.73 0.74
N HIS A 208 -2.12 -19.45 -0.56
CA HIS A 208 -2.90 -20.19 -1.56
C HIS A 208 -2.14 -21.35 -2.22
N ARG A 209 -1.08 -21.87 -1.58
CA ARG A 209 -0.35 -23.08 -1.98
C ARG A 209 0.32 -23.02 -3.36
N PHE A 210 0.73 -21.83 -3.82
CA PHE A 210 1.62 -21.71 -4.97
C PHE A 210 3.07 -22.08 -4.58
N CYS A 211 3.79 -22.75 -5.49
CA CYS A 211 5.19 -23.13 -5.28
C CYS A 211 6.13 -21.92 -5.45
N CYS A 212 6.28 -21.11 -4.40
CA CYS A 212 6.97 -19.83 -4.47
C CYS A 212 8.47 -19.91 -4.80
N GLU A 213 9.11 -21.07 -4.59
CA GLU A 213 10.55 -21.27 -4.88
C GLU A 213 10.88 -21.24 -6.38
N PHE A 214 9.90 -21.49 -7.25
CA PHE A 214 10.06 -21.54 -8.70
C PHE A 214 9.45 -20.34 -9.41
N LEU A 215 8.92 -19.36 -8.68
CA LEU A 215 8.34 -18.18 -9.29
C LEU A 215 9.44 -17.22 -9.73
N SER A 216 9.37 -16.79 -10.99
CA SER A 216 10.21 -15.72 -11.50
C SER A 216 9.92 -14.40 -10.79
N ARG A 217 10.97 -13.62 -10.53
CA ARG A 217 10.83 -12.29 -9.93
C ARG A 217 10.06 -11.35 -10.86
N LYS A 218 10.32 -11.43 -12.18
CA LYS A 218 9.58 -10.65 -13.19
C LYS A 218 8.08 -10.96 -13.18
N ALA A 219 7.68 -12.23 -13.03
CA ALA A 219 6.27 -12.60 -12.95
C ALA A 219 5.59 -12.07 -11.68
N VAL A 220 6.25 -12.22 -10.53
CA VAL A 220 5.76 -11.70 -9.23
C VAL A 220 5.55 -10.19 -9.31
N TRP A 221 6.45 -9.49 -9.98
CA TRP A 221 6.33 -8.05 -10.18
C TRP A 221 5.12 -7.66 -11.02
N GLN A 222 4.74 -8.45 -12.03
CA GLN A 222 3.53 -8.19 -12.82
C GLN A 222 2.25 -8.36 -11.98
N ILE A 223 2.23 -9.35 -11.06
CA ILE A 223 1.15 -9.52 -10.09
C ILE A 223 1.11 -8.32 -9.14
N ALA A 224 2.26 -7.89 -8.62
CA ALA A 224 2.38 -6.73 -7.73
C ALA A 224 1.83 -5.45 -8.39
N LYS A 225 2.16 -5.18 -9.66
CA LYS A 225 1.63 -4.03 -10.40
C LYS A 225 0.09 -4.00 -10.47
N VAL A 226 -0.53 -5.15 -10.72
CA VAL A 226 -2.01 -5.24 -10.73
C VAL A 226 -2.56 -4.97 -9.34
N MET A 227 -1.92 -5.51 -8.31
CA MET A 227 -2.33 -5.26 -6.93
C MET A 227 -2.21 -3.80 -6.53
N GLU A 228 -1.17 -3.09 -6.97
CA GLU A 228 -1.00 -1.66 -6.71
C GLU A 228 -2.22 -0.83 -7.18
N ASP A 229 -2.75 -1.14 -8.36
CA ASP A 229 -3.97 -0.52 -8.89
C ASP A 229 -5.22 -0.86 -8.06
N TYR A 230 -5.35 -2.12 -7.62
CA TYR A 230 -6.46 -2.53 -6.75
C TYR A 230 -6.39 -1.87 -5.38
N TYR A 231 -5.20 -1.71 -4.82
CA TYR A 231 -4.99 -0.98 -3.57
C TYR A 231 -5.35 0.50 -3.70
N ALA A 232 -5.05 1.11 -4.84
CA ALA A 232 -5.46 2.48 -5.14
C ALA A 232 -6.97 2.69 -5.06
N LYS A 233 -7.72 1.72 -5.59
CA LYS A 233 -9.18 1.81 -5.72
C LYS A 233 -9.88 1.38 -4.44
N PHE A 234 -9.55 0.20 -3.94
CA PHE A 234 -10.32 -0.48 -2.88
C PHE A 234 -9.72 -0.33 -1.48
N GLY A 235 -8.48 0.18 -1.36
CA GLY A 235 -7.77 0.20 -0.09
C GLY A 235 -7.24 -1.17 0.32
N TYR A 236 -6.56 -1.24 1.47
CA TYR A 236 -5.76 -2.41 1.82
C TYR A 236 -6.58 -3.69 2.07
N GLU A 237 -7.56 -3.62 2.95
CA GLU A 237 -8.32 -4.79 3.39
C GLU A 237 -9.08 -5.42 2.21
N TYR A 238 -9.82 -4.60 1.47
CA TYR A 238 -10.70 -5.12 0.41
C TYR A 238 -9.90 -5.62 -0.80
N ALA A 239 -8.81 -4.93 -1.17
CA ALA A 239 -7.93 -5.43 -2.23
C ALA A 239 -7.31 -6.79 -1.85
N THR A 240 -6.99 -6.98 -0.56
CA THR A 240 -6.46 -8.25 -0.05
C THR A 240 -7.50 -9.37 -0.12
N GLU A 241 -8.75 -9.10 0.23
CA GLU A 241 -9.85 -10.07 0.14
C GLU A 241 -10.14 -10.46 -1.32
N ILE A 242 -10.18 -9.49 -2.24
CA ILE A 242 -10.34 -9.76 -3.68
C ILE A 242 -9.17 -10.59 -4.20
N PHE A 243 -7.95 -10.29 -3.76
CA PHE A 243 -6.76 -11.06 -4.16
C PHE A 243 -6.83 -12.50 -3.66
N ASP A 244 -7.25 -12.71 -2.41
CA ASP A 244 -7.46 -14.03 -1.86
C ASP A 244 -8.46 -14.83 -2.70
N THR A 245 -9.60 -14.22 -3.05
CA THR A 245 -10.61 -14.83 -3.92
C THR A 245 -10.07 -15.13 -5.32
N ALA A 246 -9.25 -14.24 -5.89
CA ALA A 246 -8.63 -14.44 -7.21
C ALA A 246 -7.66 -15.63 -7.21
N LEU A 247 -6.77 -15.69 -6.21
CA LEU A 247 -5.81 -16.79 -6.08
C LEU A 247 -6.51 -18.12 -5.82
N PHE A 248 -7.55 -18.13 -4.99
CA PHE A 248 -8.39 -19.30 -4.77
C PHE A 248 -9.02 -19.78 -6.09
N ASN A 249 -9.57 -18.87 -6.90
CA ASN A 249 -10.21 -19.21 -8.17
C ASN A 249 -9.21 -19.79 -9.19
N ILE A 250 -7.97 -19.29 -9.23
CA ILE A 250 -6.89 -19.85 -10.07
C ILE A 250 -6.56 -21.28 -9.63
N GLN A 251 -6.44 -21.51 -8.32
CA GLN A 251 -6.14 -22.83 -7.76
C GLN A 251 -7.29 -23.83 -7.91
N LEU A 252 -8.54 -23.36 -7.87
CA LEU A 252 -9.72 -24.19 -8.10
C LEU A 252 -9.84 -24.58 -9.58
N ASN A 253 -9.53 -23.65 -10.49
CA ASN A 253 -9.64 -23.81 -11.93
C ASN A 253 -8.28 -23.97 -12.63
N LYS A 254 -7.40 -24.85 -12.12
CA LYS A 254 -6.04 -25.02 -12.65
C LYS A 254 -5.99 -25.28 -14.15
N MET A 255 -6.87 -26.15 -14.65
CA MET A 255 -6.92 -26.50 -16.07
C MET A 255 -7.18 -25.29 -16.96
N ARG A 256 -8.07 -24.38 -16.55
CA ARG A 256 -8.34 -23.14 -17.28
C ARG A 256 -7.23 -22.10 -17.12
N SER A 257 -6.46 -22.21 -16.05
CA SER A 257 -5.36 -21.29 -15.71
C SER A 257 -3.99 -21.82 -16.12
N GLN A 258 -3.93 -22.93 -16.88
CA GLN A 258 -2.69 -23.64 -17.15
C GLN A 258 -1.66 -22.75 -17.87
N THR A 259 -2.09 -21.96 -18.84
CA THR A 259 -1.20 -21.04 -19.56
C THR A 259 -0.59 -20.00 -18.62
N PHE A 260 -1.39 -19.42 -17.73
CA PHE A 260 -0.91 -18.49 -16.71
C PHE A 260 0.08 -19.16 -15.76
N LEU A 261 -0.24 -20.35 -15.25
CA LEU A 261 0.65 -21.12 -14.37
C LEU A 261 1.98 -21.43 -15.07
N ASN A 262 1.93 -21.85 -16.34
CA ASN A 262 3.15 -22.10 -17.11
C ASN A 262 3.99 -20.84 -17.29
N MET A 263 3.37 -19.67 -17.47
CA MET A 263 4.11 -18.41 -17.60
C MET A 263 4.79 -18.01 -16.30
N ILE A 264 4.10 -18.01 -15.16
CA ILE A 264 4.67 -17.51 -13.89
C ILE A 264 5.82 -18.37 -13.34
N TYR A 265 5.91 -19.63 -13.77
CA TYR A 265 6.95 -20.59 -13.39
C TYR A 265 8.12 -20.68 -14.38
N ARG A 266 8.17 -19.82 -15.41
CA ARG A 266 9.34 -19.69 -16.30
C ARG A 266 10.49 -18.98 -15.60
N GLU A 267 11.71 -19.25 -16.05
CA GLU A 267 12.90 -18.53 -15.58
C GLU A 267 12.90 -17.07 -16.10
N ASP A 268 13.55 -16.16 -15.36
CA ASP A 268 13.60 -14.73 -15.71
C ASP A 268 14.24 -14.44 -17.09
N SER A 269 15.10 -15.35 -17.57
CA SER A 269 15.79 -15.30 -18.87
C SER A 269 14.91 -15.77 -20.04
N GLU A 270 13.83 -16.49 -19.78
CA GLU A 270 13.00 -17.13 -20.81
C GLU A 270 11.89 -16.23 -21.36
N TYR A 271 11.61 -15.11 -20.69
CA TYR A 271 10.58 -14.17 -21.14
C TYR A 271 10.99 -13.42 -22.40
N ILE A 272 10.11 -13.43 -23.40
CA ILE A 272 10.27 -12.60 -24.60
C ILE A 272 9.73 -11.20 -24.29
N VAL A 273 10.64 -10.22 -24.27
CA VAL A 273 10.34 -8.80 -24.11
C VAL A 273 10.98 -8.04 -25.27
N THR A 274 10.19 -7.80 -26.30
CA THR A 274 10.53 -6.97 -27.47
C THR A 274 9.51 -5.85 -27.61
N ASP A 275 9.80 -4.85 -28.45
CA ASP A 275 8.85 -3.76 -28.73
C ASP A 275 7.53 -4.26 -29.35
N GLU A 276 7.54 -5.46 -29.95
CA GLU A 276 6.38 -6.09 -30.58
C GLU A 276 5.64 -7.08 -29.66
N LYS A 277 6.33 -7.74 -28.74
CA LYS A 277 5.74 -8.74 -27.84
C LYS A 277 6.37 -8.66 -26.45
N ASN A 278 5.53 -8.46 -25.45
CA ASN A 278 5.92 -8.51 -24.04
C ASN A 278 5.09 -9.55 -23.30
N GLU A 279 5.64 -10.75 -23.14
CA GLU A 279 4.95 -11.86 -22.45
C GLU A 279 4.65 -11.55 -20.98
N LEU A 280 5.38 -10.61 -20.37
CA LEU A 280 5.10 -10.17 -19.01
C LEU A 280 3.78 -9.39 -18.92
N ASP A 281 3.37 -8.71 -19.98
CA ASP A 281 2.10 -7.98 -20.00
C ASP A 281 0.93 -8.96 -20.07
N GLU A 282 1.10 -10.12 -20.72
CA GLU A 282 0.11 -11.21 -20.75
C GLU A 282 -0.18 -11.74 -19.33
N ILE A 283 0.85 -11.89 -18.47
CA ILE A 283 0.70 -12.25 -17.05
C ILE A 283 -0.18 -11.22 -16.35
N SER A 284 0.15 -9.94 -16.50
CA SER A 284 -0.58 -8.84 -15.87
C SER A 284 -2.04 -8.76 -16.35
N ALA A 285 -2.28 -8.97 -17.65
CA ALA A 285 -3.59 -8.89 -18.28
C ALA A 285 -4.49 -10.04 -17.83
N TYR A 286 -3.97 -11.27 -17.84
CA TYR A 286 -4.69 -12.43 -17.32
C TYR A 286 -5.02 -12.26 -15.85
N PHE A 287 -4.02 -11.90 -15.04
CA PHE A 287 -4.21 -11.75 -13.61
C PHE A 287 -5.22 -10.65 -13.28
N ARG A 288 -5.18 -9.51 -14.00
CA ARG A 288 -6.22 -8.47 -13.91
C ARG A 288 -7.60 -9.01 -14.25
N SER A 289 -7.77 -9.77 -15.33
CA SER A 289 -9.06 -10.36 -15.68
C SER A 289 -9.61 -11.31 -14.60
N VAL A 290 -8.72 -12.06 -13.92
CA VAL A 290 -9.12 -12.90 -12.78
C VAL A 290 -9.52 -12.04 -11.59
N MET A 291 -8.76 -10.98 -11.28
CA MET A 291 -9.08 -10.05 -10.19
C MET A 291 -10.46 -9.39 -10.40
N GLU A 292 -10.76 -8.94 -11.62
CA GLU A 292 -12.06 -8.34 -11.94
C GLU A 292 -13.21 -9.35 -11.80
N SER A 293 -12.96 -10.62 -12.12
CA SER A 293 -13.95 -11.69 -11.92
C SER A 293 -14.11 -12.03 -10.43
N ALA A 294 -13.01 -12.02 -9.67
CA ALA A 294 -13.00 -12.24 -8.24
C ALA A 294 -13.71 -11.11 -7.49
N GLU A 295 -13.57 -9.87 -7.95
CA GLU A 295 -14.26 -8.68 -7.45
C GLU A 295 -15.79 -8.83 -7.58
N LEU A 296 -16.28 -9.30 -8.73
CA LEU A 296 -17.70 -9.60 -8.90
C LEU A 296 -18.17 -10.73 -7.99
N ASN A 297 -17.41 -11.83 -7.92
CA ASN A 297 -17.73 -12.95 -7.03
C ASN A 297 -17.76 -12.52 -5.56
N TYR A 298 -16.84 -11.64 -5.17
CA TYR A 298 -16.76 -11.09 -3.82
C TYR A 298 -17.97 -10.19 -3.53
N ALA A 299 -18.40 -9.35 -4.48
CA ALA A 299 -19.63 -8.57 -4.36
C ALA A 299 -20.88 -9.45 -4.21
N VAL A 300 -20.97 -10.56 -4.95
CA VAL A 300 -22.04 -11.57 -4.80
C VAL A 300 -22.00 -12.20 -3.41
N GLN A 301 -20.81 -12.60 -2.94
CA GLN A 301 -20.65 -13.19 -1.62
C GLN A 301 -21.09 -12.23 -0.51
N LEU A 302 -20.60 -10.99 -0.51
CA LEU A 302 -21.00 -9.96 0.45
C LEU A 302 -22.51 -9.72 0.46
N SER A 303 -23.13 -9.79 -0.71
CA SER A 303 -24.57 -9.64 -0.87
C SER A 303 -25.35 -10.78 -0.21
N MET A 304 -24.88 -12.01 -0.36
CA MET A 304 -25.45 -13.17 0.32
C MET A 304 -25.23 -13.09 1.84
N ASP A 305 -24.02 -12.68 2.27
CA ASP A 305 -23.70 -12.50 3.68
C ASP A 305 -24.61 -11.44 4.33
N LEU A 306 -24.92 -10.35 3.62
CA LEU A 306 -25.86 -9.33 4.07
C LEU A 306 -27.26 -9.89 4.33
N GLU A 307 -27.76 -10.74 3.44
CA GLU A 307 -29.06 -11.41 3.61
C GLU A 307 -29.07 -12.34 4.84
N VAL A 308 -27.98 -13.10 5.04
CA VAL A 308 -27.84 -13.99 6.20
C VAL A 308 -27.77 -13.20 7.50
N VAL A 309 -27.00 -12.10 7.54
CA VAL A 309 -26.92 -11.21 8.72
C VAL A 309 -28.28 -10.60 9.01
N HIS A 310 -29.00 -10.15 7.98
CA HIS A 310 -30.35 -9.61 8.13
C HIS A 310 -31.33 -10.64 8.72
N GLN A 311 -31.30 -11.88 8.26
CA GLN A 311 -32.12 -12.97 8.81
C GLN A 311 -31.78 -13.26 10.28
N LYS A 312 -30.49 -13.32 10.62
CA LYS A 312 -30.05 -13.52 12.02
C LYS A 312 -30.54 -12.39 12.93
N LYS A 313 -30.43 -11.14 12.46
CA LYS A 313 -30.94 -9.97 13.19
C LYS A 313 -32.44 -10.08 13.42
N GLN A 314 -33.22 -10.35 12.38
CA GLN A 314 -34.68 -10.52 12.50
C GLN A 314 -35.05 -11.64 13.48
N MET A 315 -34.35 -12.77 13.45
CA MET A 315 -34.61 -13.86 14.40
C MET A 315 -34.33 -13.43 15.85
N ALA A 316 -33.22 -12.73 16.09
CA ALA A 316 -32.89 -12.21 17.42
C ALA A 316 -33.90 -11.15 17.90
N GLU A 317 -34.35 -10.25 17.01
CA GLU A 317 -35.40 -9.25 17.30
C GLU A 317 -36.73 -9.91 17.66
N THR A 318 -37.15 -10.93 16.91
CA THR A 318 -38.41 -11.65 17.20
C THR A 318 -38.37 -12.42 18.52
N GLN A 319 -37.18 -12.75 19.02
CA GLN A 319 -36.97 -13.46 20.28
C GLN A 319 -36.42 -12.54 21.38
N LEU A 320 -36.42 -11.21 21.19
CA LEU A 320 -35.77 -10.27 22.11
C LEU A 320 -36.39 -10.30 23.53
N PHE A 321 -37.68 -10.62 23.60
CA PHE A 321 -38.41 -10.76 24.86
C PHE A 321 -38.84 -12.20 25.07
N ALA A 322 -38.56 -12.76 26.24
CA ALA A 322 -39.13 -14.00 26.72
C ALA A 322 -39.77 -13.77 28.08
N ASN A 323 -41.06 -14.08 28.22
CA ASN A 323 -41.84 -13.82 29.44
C ASN A 323 -41.74 -12.36 29.93
N ASP A 324 -41.87 -11.39 29.00
CA ASP A 324 -41.77 -9.94 29.25
C ASP A 324 -40.42 -9.46 29.83
N ALA A 325 -39.40 -10.31 29.85
CA ALA A 325 -38.03 -9.96 30.20
C ALA A 325 -37.15 -9.88 28.95
N LEU A 326 -36.27 -8.87 28.90
CA LEU A 326 -35.31 -8.70 27.83
C LEU A 326 -34.20 -9.74 27.93
N LEU A 327 -33.90 -10.42 26.82
CA LEU A 327 -32.81 -11.39 26.73
C LEU A 327 -31.52 -10.68 26.29
N GLU A 328 -30.58 -10.50 27.23
CA GLU A 328 -29.27 -9.87 26.97
C GLU A 328 -28.52 -10.51 25.79
N ILE A 329 -28.58 -11.85 25.68
CA ILE A 329 -27.97 -12.59 24.56
C ILE A 329 -28.52 -12.14 23.21
N ASN A 330 -29.84 -11.91 23.11
CA ASN A 330 -30.45 -11.47 21.86
C ASN A 330 -30.16 -10.01 21.57
N GLN A 331 -30.00 -9.18 22.60
CA GLN A 331 -29.51 -7.81 22.42
C GLN A 331 -28.08 -7.79 21.87
N GLU A 332 -27.16 -8.57 22.45
CA GLU A 332 -25.78 -8.69 21.94
C GLU A 332 -25.76 -9.19 20.48
N LEU A 333 -26.59 -10.18 20.14
CA LEU A 333 -26.70 -10.68 18.76
C LEU A 333 -27.20 -9.62 17.77
N ILE A 334 -28.11 -8.74 18.20
CA ILE A 334 -28.59 -7.62 17.38
C ILE A 334 -27.46 -6.62 17.16
N GLU A 335 -26.74 -6.22 18.21
CA GLU A 335 -25.63 -5.27 18.12
C GLU A 335 -24.51 -5.79 17.20
N VAL A 336 -24.12 -7.06 17.35
CA VAL A 336 -23.14 -7.70 16.46
C VAL A 336 -23.64 -7.78 15.01
N ALA A 337 -24.92 -8.10 14.80
CA ALA A 337 -25.48 -8.14 13.46
C ALA A 337 -25.55 -6.75 12.81
N GLU A 338 -25.84 -5.69 13.58
CA GLU A 338 -25.81 -4.31 13.10
C GLU A 338 -24.41 -3.87 12.69
N GLU A 339 -23.40 -4.21 13.49
CA GLU A 339 -22.01 -3.92 13.16
C GLU A 339 -21.58 -4.64 11.86
N GLN A 340 -21.87 -5.95 11.76
CA GLN A 340 -21.60 -6.73 10.55
C GLN A 340 -22.33 -6.17 9.33
N GLN A 341 -23.59 -5.78 9.49
CA GLN A 341 -24.39 -5.18 8.43
C GLN A 341 -23.75 -3.87 7.94
N CYS A 342 -23.33 -2.99 8.85
CA CYS A 342 -22.63 -1.75 8.49
C CYS A 342 -21.32 -2.03 7.73
N GLN A 343 -20.49 -2.95 8.22
CA GLN A 343 -19.23 -3.31 7.58
C GLN A 343 -19.42 -3.86 6.16
N ILE A 344 -20.37 -4.78 5.97
CA ILE A 344 -20.69 -5.36 4.65
C ILE A 344 -21.26 -4.28 3.72
N TRP A 345 -22.12 -3.40 4.25
CA TRP A 345 -22.73 -2.33 3.48
C TRP A 345 -21.70 -1.32 2.98
N ASP A 346 -20.73 -0.93 3.81
CA ASP A 346 -19.64 -0.03 3.42
C ASP A 346 -18.73 -0.66 2.36
N LYS A 347 -18.46 -1.98 2.47
CA LYS A 347 -17.76 -2.74 1.42
C LYS A 347 -18.49 -2.66 0.08
N LEU A 348 -19.79 -2.96 0.07
CA LEU A 348 -20.60 -2.93 -1.15
C LEU A 348 -20.71 -1.51 -1.73
N ARG A 349 -20.83 -0.48 -0.88
CA ARG A 349 -20.82 0.94 -1.32
C ARG A 349 -19.51 1.30 -2.01
N ARG A 350 -18.39 0.84 -1.47
CA ARG A 350 -17.07 1.12 -2.06
C ARG A 350 -16.89 0.42 -3.41
N ILE A 351 -17.31 -0.85 -3.52
CA ILE A 351 -17.33 -1.58 -4.79
C ILE A 351 -18.19 -0.84 -5.81
N HIS A 352 -19.40 -0.48 -5.41
CA HIS A 352 -20.33 0.27 -6.25
C HIS A 352 -19.71 1.56 -6.80
N HIS A 353 -19.05 2.34 -5.93
CA HIS A 353 -18.41 3.57 -6.33
C HIS A 353 -17.27 3.35 -7.33
N CYS A 354 -16.41 2.36 -7.07
CA CYS A 354 -15.32 1.98 -7.99
C CYS A 354 -15.87 1.54 -9.35
N TRP A 355 -16.97 0.79 -9.36
CA TRP A 355 -17.64 0.35 -10.57
C TRP A 355 -18.20 1.51 -11.39
N LEU A 356 -18.81 2.52 -10.75
CA LEU A 356 -19.30 3.72 -11.44
C LEU A 356 -18.19 4.46 -12.18
N ILE A 357 -17.02 4.61 -11.56
CA ILE A 357 -15.85 5.26 -12.19
C ILE A 357 -15.38 4.43 -13.39
N ARG A 358 -15.20 3.11 -13.17
CA ARG A 358 -14.70 2.20 -14.19
C ARG A 358 -15.66 2.09 -15.37
N PHE A 359 -16.96 2.09 -15.13
CA PHE A 359 -17.99 2.06 -16.17
C PHE A 359 -17.91 3.25 -17.12
N ARG A 360 -17.57 4.45 -16.62
CA ARG A 360 -17.36 5.64 -17.45
C ARG A 360 -16.14 5.51 -18.37
N GLN A 361 -15.17 4.69 -18.00
CA GLN A 361 -13.94 4.48 -18.78
C GLN A 361 -14.05 3.29 -19.74
N ASN A 362 -14.64 2.18 -19.27
CA ASN A 362 -14.82 0.95 -20.03
C ASN A 362 -16.18 0.31 -19.67
N PRO A 363 -17.25 0.66 -20.40
CA PRO A 363 -18.59 0.14 -20.12
C PRO A 363 -18.79 -1.30 -20.61
N GLU A 364 -17.99 -1.79 -21.56
CA GLU A 364 -18.21 -3.06 -22.28
C GLU A 364 -18.16 -4.27 -21.33
N TRP A 365 -17.16 -4.28 -20.43
CA TRP A 365 -17.02 -5.35 -19.42
C TRP A 365 -18.27 -5.52 -18.53
N PHE A 366 -18.93 -4.41 -18.20
CA PHE A 366 -20.14 -4.38 -17.38
C PHE A 366 -21.39 -4.82 -18.16
N VAL A 367 -21.44 -4.51 -19.46
CA VAL A 367 -22.52 -4.98 -20.34
C VAL A 367 -22.51 -6.50 -20.44
N GLU A 368 -21.34 -7.11 -20.62
CA GLU A 368 -21.19 -8.57 -20.66
C GLU A 368 -21.69 -9.26 -19.38
N ARG A 369 -21.52 -8.60 -18.22
CA ARG A 369 -21.84 -9.12 -16.89
C ARG A 369 -23.13 -8.56 -16.30
N HIS A 370 -23.93 -7.85 -17.10
CA HIS A 370 -25.14 -7.16 -16.67
C HIS A 370 -26.06 -8.04 -15.82
N TYR A 371 -26.31 -9.29 -16.22
CA TYR A 371 -27.21 -10.19 -15.49
C TYR A 371 -26.71 -10.54 -14.10
N GLN A 372 -25.40 -10.72 -13.93
CA GLN A 372 -24.79 -11.03 -12.63
C GLN A 372 -24.84 -9.81 -11.70
N ILE A 373 -24.66 -8.61 -12.26
CA ILE A 373 -24.70 -7.36 -11.50
C ILE A 373 -26.14 -6.99 -11.11
N LYS A 374 -27.10 -7.23 -12.00
CA LYS A 374 -28.52 -6.88 -11.80
C LYS A 374 -29.12 -7.50 -10.54
N THR A 375 -28.70 -8.72 -10.19
CA THR A 375 -29.23 -9.47 -9.04
C THR A 375 -28.64 -9.05 -7.69
N LEU A 376 -27.59 -8.23 -7.66
CA LEU A 376 -26.96 -7.81 -6.39
C LEU A 376 -27.91 -6.90 -5.59
N PRO A 377 -28.06 -7.01 -4.27
CA PRO A 377 -28.84 -6.08 -3.45
C PRO A 377 -28.30 -4.63 -3.49
N ALA A 378 -29.08 -3.72 -2.91
CA ALA A 378 -28.58 -2.38 -2.58
C ALA A 378 -27.29 -2.49 -1.74
N PRO A 379 -26.31 -1.59 -1.90
CA PRO A 379 -26.33 -0.25 -2.49
C PRO A 379 -26.00 -0.16 -4.01
N ILE A 380 -25.96 -1.28 -4.75
CA ILE A 380 -25.45 -1.31 -6.15
C ILE A 380 -26.48 -0.79 -7.18
N LEU A 381 -27.36 0.15 -6.83
CA LEU A 381 -28.49 0.53 -7.69
C LEU A 381 -28.07 1.40 -8.89
N GLU A 382 -27.28 2.45 -8.67
CA GLU A 382 -26.95 3.45 -9.70
C GLU A 382 -26.22 2.84 -10.91
N ILE A 383 -25.25 1.96 -10.66
CA ILE A 383 -24.48 1.29 -11.72
C ILE A 383 -25.37 0.38 -12.56
N LYS A 384 -26.37 -0.28 -11.95
CA LYS A 384 -27.32 -1.09 -12.72
C LYS A 384 -28.13 -0.23 -13.68
N LEU A 385 -28.61 0.91 -13.21
CA LEU A 385 -29.37 1.85 -14.03
C LEU A 385 -28.52 2.42 -15.17
N GLU A 386 -27.26 2.76 -14.89
CA GLU A 386 -26.31 3.23 -15.91
C GLU A 386 -26.01 2.15 -16.97
N ILE A 387 -25.82 0.89 -16.55
CA ILE A 387 -25.66 -0.25 -17.49
C ILE A 387 -26.91 -0.42 -18.35
N GLU A 388 -28.11 -0.44 -17.75
CA GLU A 388 -29.37 -0.59 -18.48
C GLU A 388 -29.58 0.54 -19.49
N LYS A 389 -29.33 1.79 -19.09
CA LYS A 389 -29.40 2.98 -19.95
C LYS A 389 -28.41 2.88 -21.11
N TYR A 390 -27.19 2.44 -20.86
CA TYR A 390 -26.17 2.26 -21.90
C TYR A 390 -26.57 1.18 -22.91
N ILE A 391 -27.07 0.03 -22.45
CA ILE A 391 -27.56 -1.06 -23.32
C ILE A 391 -28.73 -0.57 -24.20
N LEU A 392 -29.67 0.18 -23.62
CA LEU A 392 -30.80 0.75 -24.37
C LEU A 392 -30.33 1.73 -25.45
N ASN A 393 -29.36 2.59 -25.13
CA ASN A 393 -28.79 3.56 -26.07
C ASN A 393 -27.96 2.90 -27.20
N GLN A 394 -27.33 1.75 -26.94
CA GLN A 394 -26.66 0.99 -28.00
C GLN A 394 -27.68 0.35 -28.97
N LYS A 395 -28.76 -0.21 -28.43
CA LYS A 395 -29.83 -0.80 -29.26
C LYS A 395 -30.54 0.24 -30.12
N SER A 396 -30.74 1.46 -29.63
CA SER A 396 -31.37 2.54 -30.42
C SER A 396 -30.47 3.15 -31.50
N LYS A 397 -29.15 2.94 -31.43
CA LYS A 397 -28.18 3.35 -32.46
C LYS A 397 -27.89 2.26 -33.50
N ALA A 398 -28.24 1.01 -33.20
CA ALA A 398 -28.06 -0.13 -34.10
C ALA A 398 -29.29 -0.39 -35.00
N VAL A 399 -30.36 0.39 -34.81
CA VAL A 399 -31.55 0.52 -35.67
C VAL A 399 -31.42 1.80 -36.46
#